data_AF-A0A436AXC6-F1
#
_entry.id   AF-A0A436AXC6-F1
#
_cell.length_a   1.000
_cell.length_b   1.000
_cell.length_c   1.000
_cell.angle_alpha   90.00
_cell.angle_beta   90.00
_cell.angle_gamma   90.00
#
_symmetry.space_group_name_H-M   'P 1'
#
loop_
_entity.id
_entity.type
_entity.pdbx_description
1 polymer ?
#
loop_
_entity_poly.entity_id
_entity_poly.type
_entity_poly.pdbx_seq_one_letter_code
_entity_poly.pdbx_strand_id
1 'polypeptide(L)'
;FDKGGNLIVCVAGIGLMSVAPDASMKRLADETPRTVGRVKDDSRLLMLDDLDIAEDGMIYFTEGSTRYNMDEWLLDSIEARPNGRILSCDPKTGKTRTTLNGIVHPGGICIERGGQSFLY
;
A
#
# COMPACT_ATOMS: atom_id res chain seq x y z
N PHE A 1 -0.21 -2.87 -14.28
CA PHE A 1 -1.32 -3.73 -14.76
C PHE A 1 -1.07 -5.14 -14.27
N ASP A 2 -2.10 -5.85 -13.82
CA ASP A 2 -1.97 -7.27 -13.49
C ASP A 2 -1.94 -8.16 -14.75
N LYS A 3 -1.71 -9.47 -14.58
CA LYS A 3 -1.71 -10.44 -15.69
C LYS A 3 -3.06 -10.57 -16.41
N GLY A 4 -4.16 -10.14 -15.78
CA GLY A 4 -5.50 -10.11 -16.35
C GLY A 4 -5.80 -8.84 -17.15
N GLY A 5 -4.86 -7.89 -17.22
CA GLY A 5 -5.06 -6.60 -17.89
C GLY A 5 -5.81 -5.58 -17.04
N ASN A 6 -6.01 -5.81 -15.74
CA ASN A 6 -6.61 -4.83 -14.85
C ASN A 6 -5.55 -3.79 -14.43
N LEU A 7 -5.95 -2.53 -14.40
CA LEU A 7 -5.17 -1.45 -13.84
C LEU A 7 -5.31 -1.47 -12.32
N ILE A 8 -4.21 -1.70 -11.62
CA ILE A 8 -4.17 -1.64 -10.15
C ILE A 8 -3.72 -0.23 -9.76
N VAL A 9 -4.43 0.39 -8.82
CA VAL A 9 -4.24 1.80 -8.45
C VAL A 9 -4.23 1.97 -6.94
N CYS A 10 -3.23 2.67 -6.44
CA CYS A 10 -3.22 3.23 -5.08
C CYS A 10 -4.08 4.50 -5.07
N VAL A 11 -5.09 4.55 -4.22
CA VAL A 11 -5.92 5.74 -4.05
C VAL A 11 -5.89 6.14 -2.58
N ALA A 12 -5.25 7.28 -2.30
CA ALA A 12 -5.18 7.81 -0.94
C ALA A 12 -6.59 8.01 -0.33
N GLY A 13 -6.73 7.63 0.95
CA GLY A 13 -7.98 7.66 1.71
C GLY A 13 -9.02 6.61 1.31
N ILE A 14 -8.87 5.92 0.18
CA ILE A 14 -9.80 4.88 -0.30
C ILE A 14 -9.18 3.48 -0.18
N GLY A 15 -7.93 3.32 -0.60
CA GLY A 15 -7.20 2.06 -0.58
C GLY A 15 -6.71 1.59 -1.96
N LEU A 16 -6.45 0.30 -2.06
CA LEU A 16 -5.98 -0.37 -3.28
C LEU A 16 -7.18 -0.77 -4.15
N MET A 17 -7.20 -0.28 -5.38
CA MET A 17 -8.30 -0.48 -6.33
C MET A 17 -7.83 -1.26 -7.55
N SER A 18 -8.72 -2.03 -8.14
CA SER A 18 -8.57 -2.69 -9.44
C SER A 18 -9.61 -2.11 -10.39
N VAL A 19 -9.18 -1.70 -11.58
CA VAL A 19 -10.02 -1.19 -12.65
C VAL A 19 -9.86 -2.12 -13.85
N ALA A 20 -10.93 -2.78 -14.24
CA ALA A 20 -10.92 -3.67 -15.40
C ALA A 20 -10.98 -2.87 -16.72
N PRO A 21 -10.64 -3.49 -17.87
CA PRO A 21 -10.71 -2.82 -19.17
C PRO A 21 -12.10 -2.26 -19.54
N ASP A 22 -13.17 -2.78 -18.94
CA ASP A 22 -14.55 -2.31 -19.12
C ASP A 22 -14.93 -1.16 -18.17
N ALA A 23 -13.96 -0.60 -17.45
CA ALA A 23 -14.09 0.43 -16.42
C ALA A 23 -14.85 0.00 -15.15
N SER A 24 -15.16 -1.30 -14.98
CA SER A 24 -15.64 -1.80 -13.70
C SER A 24 -14.55 -1.70 -12.63
N MET A 25 -14.93 -1.24 -11.43
CA MET A 25 -14.01 -1.01 -10.33
C MET A 25 -14.27 -1.98 -9.18
N LYS A 26 -13.19 -2.52 -8.61
CA LYS A 26 -13.22 -3.39 -7.44
C LYS A 26 -12.19 -2.92 -6.42
N ARG A 27 -12.59 -2.84 -5.15
CA ARG A 27 -11.66 -2.60 -4.05
C ARG A 27 -10.94 -3.90 -3.67
N LEU A 28 -9.61 -3.85 -3.61
CA LEU A 28 -8.77 -4.99 -3.24
C LEU A 28 -8.35 -4.92 -1.77
N ALA A 29 -8.06 -3.73 -1.26
CA ALA A 29 -7.71 -3.49 0.14
C ALA A 29 -8.10 -2.08 0.57
N ASP A 30 -8.66 -1.95 1.77
CA ASP A 30 -8.94 -0.68 2.48
C ASP A 30 -8.38 -0.68 3.90
N GLU A 31 -8.15 -1.87 4.47
CA GLU A 31 -7.64 -2.06 5.81
C GLU A 31 -6.59 -3.17 5.88
N THR A 32 -5.82 -3.16 6.96
CA THR A 32 -4.85 -4.19 7.36
C THR A 32 -5.12 -4.57 8.83
N PRO A 33 -4.72 -5.75 9.31
CA PRO A 33 -4.82 -6.08 10.71
C PRO A 33 -4.15 -5.01 11.60
N ARG A 34 -4.88 -4.55 12.61
CA ARG A 34 -4.39 -3.57 13.57
C ARG A 34 -3.21 -4.12 14.37
N THR A 35 -2.23 -3.26 14.66
CA THR A 35 -1.15 -3.62 15.59
C THR A 35 -1.69 -3.70 17.03
N VAL A 36 -1.54 -4.87 17.64
CA VAL A 36 -1.97 -5.11 19.03
C VAL A 36 -1.23 -4.17 19.97
N GLY A 37 -1.97 -3.52 20.87
CA GLY A 37 -1.41 -2.58 21.85
C GLY A 37 -1.13 -1.17 21.33
N ARG A 38 -1.31 -0.90 20.03
CA ARG A 38 -1.16 0.46 19.49
C ARG A 38 -2.38 1.30 19.85
N VAL A 39 -2.15 2.46 20.47
CA VAL A 39 -3.23 3.40 20.87
C VAL A 39 -3.91 4.00 19.64
N LYS A 40 -3.11 4.56 18.71
CA LYS A 40 -3.61 5.06 17.43
C LYS A 40 -3.84 3.90 16.48
N ASP A 41 -5.05 3.81 15.97
CA ASP A 41 -5.43 2.84 14.95
C ASP A 41 -4.55 3.00 13.70
N ASP A 42 -3.95 1.89 13.26
CA ASP A 42 -3.15 1.76 12.05
C ASP A 42 -3.74 0.77 11.05
N SER A 43 -4.98 0.30 11.26
CA SER A 43 -5.63 -0.62 10.33
C SER A 43 -5.99 0.06 9.01
N ARG A 44 -6.38 1.34 9.05
CA ARG A 44 -6.82 2.08 7.86
C ARG A 44 -5.65 2.48 6.97
N LEU A 45 -5.89 2.42 5.65
CA LEU A 45 -4.96 2.88 4.63
C LEU A 45 -5.23 4.36 4.30
N LEU A 46 -4.28 5.24 4.61
CA LEU A 46 -4.43 6.69 4.49
C LEU A 46 -3.72 7.25 3.27
N MET A 47 -2.43 6.97 3.14
CA MET A 47 -1.53 7.68 2.22
C MET A 47 -0.81 6.70 1.29
N LEU A 48 -1.58 5.96 0.50
CA LEU A 48 -1.01 5.06 -0.50
C LEU A 48 -0.40 5.85 -1.65
N ASP A 49 0.82 5.51 -2.03
CA ASP A 49 1.59 6.26 -3.02
C ASP A 49 1.94 5.40 -4.24
N ASP A 50 2.76 4.36 -4.05
CA ASP A 50 3.25 3.52 -5.13
C ASP A 50 2.94 2.03 -4.92
N LEU A 51 3.01 1.25 -5.99
CA LEU A 51 2.80 -0.19 -5.97
C LEU A 51 3.59 -0.92 -7.05
N ASP A 52 3.87 -2.20 -6.79
CA ASP A 52 4.34 -3.14 -7.80
C ASP A 52 3.70 -4.53 -7.60
N ILE A 53 3.67 -5.32 -8.66
CA ILE A 53 3.00 -6.63 -8.71
C ILE A 53 4.06 -7.71 -8.94
N ALA A 54 4.22 -8.59 -7.96
CA ALA A 54 5.11 -9.74 -8.06
C ALA A 54 4.62 -10.75 -9.11
N GLU A 55 5.53 -11.61 -9.59
CA GLU A 55 5.20 -12.62 -10.60
C GLU A 55 4.10 -13.61 -10.15
N ASP A 56 3.99 -13.88 -8.84
CA ASP A 56 2.96 -14.75 -8.25
C ASP A 56 1.58 -14.06 -8.11
N GLY A 57 1.52 -12.76 -8.40
CA GLY A 57 0.34 -11.91 -8.31
C GLY A 57 0.14 -11.21 -6.98
N MET A 58 1.08 -11.33 -6.02
CA MET A 58 1.08 -10.50 -4.83
C MET A 58 1.31 -9.04 -5.19
N ILE A 59 0.52 -8.15 -4.60
CA ILE A 59 0.65 -6.71 -4.81
C ILE A 59 1.36 -6.12 -3.60
N TYR A 60 2.51 -5.51 -3.81
CA TYR A 60 3.23 -4.76 -2.78
C TYR A 60 3.02 -3.27 -3.02
N PHE A 61 2.78 -2.52 -1.97
CA PHE A 61 2.46 -1.11 -2.09
C PHE A 61 2.92 -0.34 -0.87
N THR A 62 3.19 0.93 -1.07
CA THR A 62 3.69 1.83 -0.03
C THR A 62 2.55 2.61 0.58
N GLU A 63 2.66 2.84 1.89
CA GLU A 63 1.91 3.87 2.59
C GLU A 63 2.91 4.85 3.19
N GLY A 64 2.88 6.10 2.71
CA GLY A 64 3.83 7.14 3.13
C GLY A 64 3.71 7.44 4.62
N SER A 65 2.51 7.39 5.18
CA SER A 65 2.23 7.70 6.58
C SER A 65 0.99 6.98 7.09
N THR A 66 1.13 6.33 8.24
CA THR A 66 -0.01 5.84 9.05
C THR A 66 -0.63 6.94 9.91
N ARG A 67 -0.09 8.17 9.85
CA ARG A 67 -0.45 9.26 10.75
C ARG A 67 -1.27 10.35 10.07
N TYR A 68 -0.88 10.72 8.85
CA TYR A 68 -1.41 11.86 8.11
C TYR A 68 -2.12 11.40 6.84
N ASN A 69 -3.10 12.19 6.41
CA ASN A 69 -3.72 12.03 5.10
C ASN A 69 -2.89 12.76 4.03
N MET A 70 -3.22 12.53 2.75
CA MET A 70 -2.54 13.20 1.64
C MET A 70 -2.62 14.73 1.67
N ASP A 71 -3.69 15.32 2.19
CA ASP A 71 -3.84 16.77 2.34
C ASP A 71 -2.91 17.36 3.41
N GLU A 72 -2.40 16.52 4.32
CA GLU A 72 -1.50 16.87 5.41
C GLU A 72 -0.03 16.48 5.13
N TRP A 73 0.32 16.13 3.89
CA TRP A 73 1.64 15.63 3.50
C TRP A 73 2.81 16.53 3.94
N LEU A 74 2.59 17.86 3.99
CA LEU A 74 3.60 18.82 4.41
C LEU A 74 3.97 18.65 5.90
N LEU A 75 2.99 18.31 6.76
CA LEU A 75 3.23 18.03 8.17
C LEU A 75 4.03 16.75 8.36
N ASP A 76 3.71 15.70 7.58
CA ASP A 76 4.47 14.44 7.56
C ASP A 76 5.93 14.69 7.14
N SER A 77 6.13 15.52 6.12
CA SER A 77 7.46 15.89 5.62
C SER A 77 8.29 16.66 6.63
N ILE A 78 7.69 17.62 7.36
CA ILE A 78 8.37 18.39 8.40
C ILE A 78 8.68 17.51 9.63
N GLU A 79 7.75 16.62 9.98
CA GLU A 79 7.93 15.71 11.12
C GLU A 79 9.02 14.66 10.85
N ALA A 80 9.17 14.23 9.59
CA ALA A 80 10.18 13.29 9.11
C ALA A 80 10.31 12.03 9.98
N ARG A 81 9.21 11.61 10.61
CA ARG A 81 9.18 10.44 11.50
C ARG A 81 8.98 9.16 10.69
N PRO A 82 9.55 8.03 11.15
CA PRO A 82 9.42 6.74 10.50
C PRO A 82 8.04 6.10 10.72
N ASN A 83 6.99 6.73 10.19
CA ASN A 83 5.59 6.31 10.35
C ASN A 83 5.00 5.64 9.09
N GLY A 84 5.79 5.51 8.03
CA GLY A 84 5.43 4.84 6.79
C GLY A 84 5.65 3.33 6.87
N ARG A 85 5.10 2.61 5.89
CA ARG A 85 5.18 1.15 5.80
C ARG A 85 5.00 0.64 4.37
N ILE A 86 5.41 -0.60 4.16
CA ILE A 86 5.13 -1.40 2.96
C ILE A 86 4.13 -2.48 3.34
N LEU A 87 3.12 -2.64 2.50
CA LEU A 87 2.05 -3.61 2.67
C LEU A 87 2.10 -4.63 1.53
N SER A 88 1.54 -5.81 1.77
CA SER A 88 1.28 -6.81 0.73
C SER A 88 -0.19 -7.21 0.74
N CYS A 89 -0.80 -7.30 -0.44
CA CYS A 89 -2.18 -7.73 -0.64
C CYS A 89 -2.24 -8.90 -1.62
N ASP A 90 -2.86 -10.00 -1.18
CA ASP A 90 -3.19 -11.12 -2.05
C ASP A 90 -4.58 -10.89 -2.67
N PRO A 91 -4.67 -10.57 -3.96
CA PRO A 91 -5.96 -10.29 -4.60
C PRO A 91 -6.89 -11.50 -4.68
N LYS A 92 -6.37 -12.74 -4.51
CA LYS A 92 -7.18 -13.97 -4.52
C LYS A 92 -7.93 -14.16 -3.21
N THR A 93 -7.29 -13.83 -2.09
CA THR A 93 -7.86 -13.99 -0.75
C THR A 93 -8.38 -12.68 -0.15
N GLY A 94 -8.03 -11.54 -0.73
CA GLY A 94 -8.31 -10.20 -0.20
C GLY A 94 -7.53 -9.89 1.09
N LYS A 95 -6.52 -10.69 1.42
CA LYS A 95 -5.76 -10.52 2.66
C LYS A 95 -4.65 -9.50 2.47
N THR A 96 -4.67 -8.48 3.32
CA THR A 96 -3.64 -7.44 3.40
C THR A 96 -2.84 -7.60 4.68
N ARG A 97 -1.53 -7.37 4.62
CA ARG A 97 -0.64 -7.39 5.79
C ARG A 97 0.47 -6.36 5.65
N THR A 98 1.02 -5.95 6.79
CA THR A 98 2.25 -5.15 6.83
C THR A 98 3.45 -6.04 6.58
N THR A 99 4.23 -5.72 5.54
CA THR A 99 5.47 -6.43 5.18
C THR A 99 6.68 -5.80 5.85
N LEU A 100 6.74 -4.47 5.87
CA LEU A 100 7.80 -3.69 6.52
C LEU A 100 7.18 -2.44 7.14
N ASN A 101 7.61 -2.03 8.33
CA ASN A 101 7.13 -0.84 9.01
C ASN A 101 8.29 0.01 9.53
N GLY A 102 7.98 1.21 10.02
CA GLY A 102 8.97 2.04 10.70
C GLY A 102 9.96 2.69 9.74
N ILE A 103 9.50 3.07 8.54
CA ILE A 103 10.32 3.71 7.51
C ILE A 103 9.82 5.13 7.22
N VAL A 104 10.74 6.00 6.81
CA VAL A 104 10.44 7.42 6.53
C VAL A 104 9.91 7.52 5.10
N HIS A 105 8.63 7.83 4.97
CA HIS A 105 7.94 8.19 3.73
C HIS A 105 8.38 7.40 2.48
N PRO A 106 8.04 6.10 2.38
CA PRO A 106 8.35 5.29 1.20
C PRO A 106 7.51 5.74 0.00
N GLY A 107 8.10 6.55 -0.88
CA GLY A 107 7.41 7.10 -2.05
C GLY A 107 7.46 6.21 -3.31
N GLY A 108 8.16 5.08 -3.25
CA GLY A 108 8.29 4.18 -4.39
C GLY A 108 8.46 2.73 -3.96
N ILE A 109 8.13 1.80 -4.85
CA ILE A 109 8.46 0.38 -4.66
C ILE A 109 8.68 -0.33 -6.01
N CYS A 110 9.66 -1.22 -6.06
CA CYS A 110 9.92 -2.04 -7.24
C CYS A 110 10.41 -3.43 -6.83
N ILE A 111 9.75 -4.47 -7.32
CA ILE A 111 10.04 -5.87 -7.00
C ILE A 111 11.09 -6.40 -7.96
N GLU A 112 12.09 -7.07 -7.41
CA GLU A 112 13.08 -7.79 -8.20
C GLU A 112 12.41 -8.95 -8.95
N ARG A 113 12.86 -9.26 -10.17
CA ARG A 113 12.18 -10.23 -11.06
C ARG A 113 12.02 -11.63 -10.45
N GLY A 114 13.00 -12.09 -9.67
CA GLY A 114 12.93 -13.36 -8.92
C GLY A 114 12.06 -13.32 -7.66
N GLY A 115 11.45 -12.17 -7.34
CA GLY A 115 10.54 -11.98 -6.22
C GLY A 115 11.17 -12.14 -4.85
N GLN A 116 12.51 -12.13 -4.76
CA GLN A 116 13.23 -12.36 -3.51
C GLN A 116 13.43 -11.07 -2.70
N SER A 117 13.35 -9.92 -3.36
CA SER A 117 13.55 -8.61 -2.74
C SER A 117 12.75 -7.53 -3.46
N PHE A 118 12.67 -6.36 -2.83
CA PHE A 118 12.12 -5.14 -3.41
C PHE A 118 12.99 -3.94 -3.01
N LEU A 119 13.02 -2.92 -3.86
CA LEU A 119 13.57 -1.59 -3.60
C LEU A 119 12.43 -0.65 -3.22
N TYR A 120 12.69 0.32 -2.33
CA TYR A 120 11.73 1.31 -1.87
C TYR A 120 12.42 2.57 -1.32
#